data_AF-A0A0S2M1T1-F1
#
_entry.id   AF-A0A0S2M1T1-F1
#
_cell.length_a   1.000
_cell.length_b   1.000
_cell.length_c   1.000
_cell.angle_alpha   90.00
_cell.angle_beta   90.00
_cell.angle_gamma   90.00
#
_symmetry.space_group_name_H-M   'P 1'
#
loop_
_entity.id
_entity.type
_entity.pdbx_description
1 polymer ?
#
loop_
_entity_poly.entity_id
_entity_poly.type
_entity_poly.pdbx_seq_one_letter_code
_entity_poly.pdbx_strand_id
1 'polypeptide(L)'
;MTNPLRTSGGAGPEPRELIRANAPRSVTALERLVSVSDYADFAATFAGIGKASSALLYAGGSALLQVTIAGLDDVPIEPSSDLFRNLRSALTRFGDQQLRIQLVEREALALVLSASVQVQTGYDWTLVEPVIRAALLESHGFASMALGQDLASSAVIATMAAIPGVAYVDLDVLVTLGREELTAGLARLTGGQPGGNVTPGVPANRGPALPRRITVLPGRVDGGVALPAQLAYLQAAVPDSLILNEVQP
;
A
#
# COMPACT_ATOMS: atom_id res chain seq x y z
N MET A 1 33.76 -25.06 -27.32
CA MET A 1 32.93 -23.90 -27.73
C MET A 1 32.30 -23.37 -26.46
N THR A 2 32.82 -22.28 -25.92
CA THR A 2 32.47 -21.77 -24.58
C THR A 2 31.45 -20.65 -24.75
N ASN A 3 30.23 -20.87 -24.26
CA ASN A 3 29.12 -19.91 -24.34
C ASN A 3 29.39 -18.68 -23.46
N PRO A 4 29.43 -17.44 -24.00
CA PRO A 4 29.90 -16.25 -23.26
C PRO A 4 28.78 -15.37 -22.66
N LEU A 5 27.56 -15.86 -22.47
CA LEU A 5 26.46 -15.07 -21.86
C LEU A 5 25.94 -15.70 -20.56
N ARG A 6 25.86 -14.87 -19.51
CA ARG A 6 25.28 -15.22 -18.20
C ARG A 6 23.75 -15.19 -18.33
N THR A 7 23.09 -16.32 -18.07
CA THR A 7 21.62 -16.41 -17.99
C THR A 7 21.11 -15.60 -16.80
N SER A 8 20.43 -14.48 -17.03
CA SER A 8 19.60 -13.80 -16.02
C SER A 8 18.13 -14.10 -16.30
N GLY A 9 17.68 -15.28 -15.89
CA GLY A 9 16.30 -15.74 -16.14
C GLY A 9 15.72 -16.62 -15.03
N GLY A 10 16.40 -16.75 -13.89
CA GLY A 10 15.86 -17.44 -12.73
C GLY A 10 15.17 -16.44 -11.81
N ALA A 11 13.86 -16.21 -12.02
CA ALA A 11 13.04 -15.70 -10.94
C ALA A 11 12.90 -16.81 -9.89
N GLY A 12 13.10 -16.48 -8.62
CA GLY A 12 12.86 -17.43 -7.52
C GLY A 12 11.42 -17.93 -7.53
N PRO A 13 11.11 -19.03 -6.82
CA PRO A 13 9.75 -19.54 -6.72
C PRO A 13 8.80 -18.44 -6.24
N GLU A 14 7.67 -18.28 -6.93
CA GLU A 14 6.61 -17.37 -6.46
C GLU A 14 6.18 -17.78 -5.04
N PRO A 15 6.10 -16.81 -4.10
CA PRO A 15 5.49 -17.01 -2.80
C PRO A 15 4.11 -17.66 -2.92
N ARG A 16 3.78 -18.57 -2.00
CA ARG A 16 2.53 -19.33 -2.03
C ARG A 16 1.29 -18.45 -1.95
N GLU A 17 1.37 -17.26 -1.33
CA GLU A 17 0.26 -16.31 -1.32
C GLU A 17 -0.03 -15.74 -2.71
N LEU A 18 1.00 -15.44 -3.51
CA LEU A 18 0.86 -14.99 -4.89
C LEU A 18 0.31 -16.10 -5.80
N ILE A 19 0.74 -17.36 -5.59
CA ILE A 19 0.18 -18.52 -6.30
C ILE A 19 -1.32 -18.66 -6.04
N ARG A 20 -1.80 -18.46 -4.80
CA ARG A 20 -3.25 -18.54 -4.49
C ARG A 20 -4.05 -17.41 -5.13
N ALA A 21 -3.51 -16.19 -5.19
CA ALA A 21 -4.15 -15.07 -5.87
C ALA A 21 -4.16 -15.25 -7.40
N ASN A 22 -3.15 -15.93 -7.97
CA ASN A 22 -2.96 -16.08 -9.41
C ASN A 22 -3.47 -17.41 -9.99
N ALA A 23 -3.71 -18.44 -9.17
CA ALA A 23 -4.15 -19.78 -9.62
C ALA A 23 -5.48 -19.81 -10.40
N PRO A 24 -6.48 -18.93 -10.15
CA PRO A 24 -7.67 -18.85 -11.01
C PRO A 24 -7.47 -17.96 -12.25
N ARG A 25 -6.38 -17.18 -12.34
CA ARG A 25 -6.20 -16.12 -13.35
C ARG A 25 -5.59 -16.61 -14.67
N SER A 26 -5.02 -17.81 -14.73
CA SER A 26 -4.31 -18.29 -15.92
C SER A 26 -5.22 -18.76 -17.06
N VAL A 27 -6.54 -18.74 -16.90
CA VAL A 27 -7.49 -19.39 -17.84
C VAL A 27 -8.34 -18.39 -18.64
N THR A 28 -8.31 -17.07 -18.33
CA THR A 28 -9.26 -16.12 -18.96
C THR A 28 -8.65 -15.19 -20.02
N ALA A 29 -7.33 -15.03 -20.09
CA ALA A 29 -6.72 -14.03 -20.99
C ALA A 29 -5.78 -14.68 -22.01
N LEU A 30 -6.32 -15.29 -23.07
CA LEU A 30 -5.45 -15.81 -24.13
C LEU A 30 -5.52 -15.14 -25.50
N GLU A 31 -6.45 -14.22 -25.81
CA GLU A 31 -6.38 -13.51 -27.10
C GLU A 31 -6.72 -12.02 -27.10
N ARG A 32 -7.49 -11.50 -26.12
CA ARG A 32 -7.88 -10.08 -26.06
C ARG A 32 -8.29 -9.66 -24.65
N LEU A 33 -8.03 -8.39 -24.28
CA LEU A 33 -8.56 -7.74 -23.07
C LEU A 33 -9.92 -7.14 -23.41
N VAL A 34 -10.99 -7.61 -22.75
CA VAL A 34 -12.38 -7.30 -23.12
C VAL A 34 -13.07 -6.45 -22.06
N SER A 35 -12.80 -6.73 -20.79
CA SER A 35 -13.34 -6.00 -19.64
C SER A 35 -12.33 -5.03 -19.06
N VAL A 36 -12.80 -4.02 -18.30
CA VAL A 36 -11.90 -3.11 -17.56
C VAL A 36 -11.00 -3.90 -16.61
N SER A 37 -11.55 -4.86 -15.86
CA SER A 37 -10.81 -5.71 -14.92
C SER A 37 -9.74 -6.57 -15.58
N ASP A 38 -9.93 -6.99 -16.84
CA ASP A 38 -8.95 -7.82 -17.55
C ASP A 38 -7.59 -7.12 -17.65
N TYR A 39 -7.57 -5.78 -17.72
CA TYR A 39 -6.32 -5.02 -17.81
C TYR A 39 -5.54 -5.06 -16.50
N ALA A 40 -6.21 -5.03 -15.35
CA ALA A 40 -5.56 -5.20 -14.05
C ALA A 40 -5.08 -6.64 -13.88
N ASP A 41 -5.93 -7.62 -14.21
CA ASP A 41 -5.57 -9.03 -14.10
C ASP A 41 -4.38 -9.39 -15.01
N PHE A 42 -4.36 -8.89 -16.25
CA PHE A 42 -3.25 -9.05 -17.18
C PHE A 42 -1.98 -8.35 -16.69
N ALA A 43 -2.08 -7.13 -16.15
CA ALA A 43 -0.92 -6.45 -15.58
C ALA A 43 -0.33 -7.22 -14.39
N ALA A 44 -1.18 -7.83 -13.56
CA ALA A 44 -0.76 -8.63 -12.42
C ALA A 44 -0.02 -9.94 -12.81
N THR A 45 -0.07 -10.39 -14.07
CA THR A 45 0.71 -11.55 -14.53
C THR A 45 2.15 -11.21 -14.90
N PHE A 46 2.51 -9.93 -14.97
CA PHE A 46 3.88 -9.53 -15.30
C PHE A 46 4.80 -9.70 -14.10
N ALA A 47 5.94 -10.36 -14.31
CA ALA A 47 6.97 -10.48 -13.28
C ALA A 47 7.42 -9.10 -12.80
N GLY A 48 7.44 -8.90 -11.48
CA GLY A 48 7.77 -7.62 -10.85
C GLY A 48 6.57 -6.71 -10.58
N ILE A 49 5.37 -7.03 -11.07
CA ILE A 49 4.14 -6.37 -10.64
C ILE A 49 3.58 -7.10 -9.41
N GLY A 50 3.44 -6.38 -8.31
CA GLY A 50 2.86 -6.90 -7.08
C GLY A 50 1.34 -6.69 -7.01
N LYS A 51 0.87 -5.53 -7.50
CA LYS A 51 -0.56 -5.18 -7.50
C LYS A 51 -0.91 -4.37 -8.74
N ALA A 52 -2.13 -4.55 -9.22
CA ALA A 52 -2.67 -3.76 -10.31
C ALA A 52 -4.16 -3.47 -10.07
N SER A 53 -4.60 -2.30 -10.54
CA SER A 53 -6.00 -1.93 -10.63
C SER A 53 -6.27 -1.19 -11.93
N SER A 54 -7.51 -1.24 -12.39
CA SER A 54 -7.94 -0.68 -13.66
C SER A 54 -9.23 0.09 -13.47
N ALA A 55 -9.30 1.31 -14.01
CA ALA A 55 -10.49 2.14 -13.96
C ALA A 55 -10.74 2.79 -15.32
N LEU A 56 -12.00 2.77 -15.77
CA LEU A 56 -12.44 3.58 -16.90
C LEU A 56 -12.83 4.97 -16.39
N LEU A 57 -12.08 5.97 -16.82
CA LEU A 57 -12.19 7.35 -16.39
C LEU A 57 -12.61 8.24 -17.54
N TYR A 58 -13.21 9.39 -17.21
CA TYR A 58 -13.56 10.42 -18.20
C TYR A 58 -12.76 11.68 -17.89
N ALA A 59 -11.65 11.86 -18.60
CA ALA A 59 -10.73 12.98 -18.42
C ALA A 59 -10.66 13.80 -19.70
N GLY A 60 -10.77 15.13 -19.58
CA GLY A 60 -10.71 16.05 -20.73
C GLY A 60 -11.74 15.77 -21.83
N GLY A 61 -12.93 15.27 -21.48
CA GLY A 61 -14.02 15.00 -22.42
C GLY A 61 -13.92 13.69 -23.21
N SER A 62 -12.97 12.81 -22.86
CA SER A 62 -12.81 11.50 -23.51
C SER A 62 -12.66 10.37 -22.50
N ALA A 63 -13.07 9.16 -22.91
CA ALA A 63 -12.87 7.96 -22.11
C ALA A 63 -11.38 7.58 -22.10
N LEU A 64 -10.87 7.26 -20.92
CA LEU A 64 -9.50 6.91 -20.65
C LEU A 64 -9.49 5.68 -19.75
N LEU A 65 -8.86 4.60 -20.20
CA LEU A 65 -8.64 3.43 -19.37
C LEU A 65 -7.31 3.57 -18.64
N GLN A 66 -7.37 3.82 -17.34
CA GLN A 66 -6.20 3.94 -16.50
C GLN A 66 -5.90 2.61 -15.81
N VAL A 67 -4.66 2.13 -15.97
CA VAL A 67 -4.12 0.98 -15.25
C VAL A 67 -3.10 1.50 -14.26
N THR A 68 -3.38 1.32 -12.97
CA THR A 68 -2.48 1.67 -11.88
C THR A 68 -1.74 0.42 -11.43
N ILE A 69 -0.41 0.49 -11.33
CA ILE A 69 0.43 -0.64 -10.90
C ILE A 69 1.26 -0.28 -9.67
N ALA A 70 1.58 -1.30 -8.88
CA ALA A 70 2.59 -1.26 -7.83
C ALA A 70 3.56 -2.43 -8.03
N GLY A 71 4.85 -2.18 -7.83
CA GLY A 71 5.88 -3.22 -7.88
C GLY A 71 5.71 -4.25 -6.78
N LEU A 72 6.37 -5.39 -6.96
CA LEU A 72 6.47 -6.41 -5.91
C LEU A 72 7.12 -5.80 -4.67
N ASP A 73 6.54 -6.05 -3.49
CA ASP A 73 6.95 -5.44 -2.21
C ASP A 73 7.13 -3.92 -2.27
N ASP A 74 6.35 -3.28 -3.13
CA ASP A 74 6.37 -1.85 -3.36
C ASP A 74 7.67 -1.27 -3.94
N VAL A 75 8.45 -2.10 -4.65
CA VAL A 75 9.61 -1.61 -5.40
C VAL A 75 9.16 -0.58 -6.45
N PRO A 76 9.74 0.64 -6.46
CA PRO A 76 9.37 1.67 -7.42
C PRO A 76 9.55 1.22 -8.87
N ILE A 77 8.59 1.53 -9.74
CA ILE A 77 8.64 1.20 -11.16
C ILE A 77 8.86 2.47 -11.97
N GLU A 78 10.09 2.67 -12.42
CA GLU A 78 10.41 3.79 -13.28
C GLU A 78 9.71 3.70 -14.64
N PRO A 79 9.15 4.80 -15.19
CA PRO A 79 8.54 4.81 -16.52
C PRO A 79 9.51 4.44 -17.67
N SER A 80 10.81 4.63 -17.45
CA SER A 80 11.89 4.25 -18.37
C SER A 80 12.27 2.77 -18.31
N SER A 81 11.83 2.03 -17.29
CA SER A 81 12.19 0.63 -17.09
C SER A 81 11.67 -0.28 -18.22
N ASP A 82 12.41 -1.36 -18.49
CA ASP A 82 11.98 -2.37 -19.46
C ASP A 82 10.64 -3.00 -19.08
N LEU A 83 10.41 -3.23 -17.78
CA LEU A 83 9.13 -3.72 -17.26
C LEU A 83 7.97 -2.81 -17.67
N PHE A 84 8.09 -1.50 -17.41
CA PHE A 84 7.04 -0.53 -17.72
C PHE A 84 6.78 -0.44 -19.23
N ARG A 85 7.85 -0.39 -20.04
CA ARG A 85 7.73 -0.32 -21.51
C ARG A 85 7.10 -1.58 -22.10
N ASN A 86 7.52 -2.75 -21.63
CA ASN A 86 7.01 -4.04 -22.09
C ASN A 86 5.54 -4.22 -21.71
N LEU A 87 5.17 -3.89 -20.46
CA LEU A 87 3.77 -3.95 -20.01
C LEU A 87 2.89 -3.00 -20.82
N ARG A 88 3.32 -1.74 -21.01
CA ARG A 88 2.58 -0.77 -21.82
C ARG A 88 2.38 -1.25 -23.26
N SER A 89 3.41 -1.81 -23.88
CA SER A 89 3.34 -2.37 -25.23
C SER A 89 2.35 -3.55 -25.29
N ALA A 90 2.40 -4.45 -24.31
CA ALA A 90 1.51 -5.59 -24.24
C ALA A 90 0.04 -5.18 -24.02
N LEU A 91 -0.25 -4.26 -23.11
CA LEU A 91 -1.60 -3.72 -22.90
C LEU A 91 -2.18 -3.11 -24.18
N THR A 92 -1.34 -2.44 -24.98
CA THR A 92 -1.76 -1.84 -26.26
C THR A 92 -1.96 -2.91 -27.34
N ARG A 93 -1.14 -3.97 -27.34
CA ARG A 93 -1.21 -5.07 -28.31
C ARG A 93 -2.44 -5.95 -28.10
N PHE A 94 -2.76 -6.28 -26.85
CA PHE A 94 -3.87 -7.19 -26.50
C PHE A 94 -5.16 -6.45 -26.13
N GLY A 95 -5.10 -5.14 -25.88
CA GLY A 95 -6.26 -4.30 -25.61
C GLY A 95 -6.93 -3.73 -26.86
N ASP A 96 -8.01 -3.00 -26.65
CA ASP A 96 -8.71 -2.30 -27.72
C ASP A 96 -7.94 -1.06 -28.22
N GLN A 97 -7.70 -0.98 -29.54
CA GLN A 97 -6.96 0.12 -30.17
C GLN A 97 -7.71 1.45 -30.12
N GLN A 98 -9.03 1.42 -29.93
CA GLN A 98 -9.86 2.64 -29.82
C GLN A 98 -9.84 3.23 -28.41
N LEU A 99 -9.41 2.45 -27.40
CA LEU A 99 -9.31 2.92 -26.03
C LEU A 99 -7.96 3.60 -25.79
N ARG A 100 -8.00 4.81 -25.24
CA ARG A 100 -6.80 5.44 -24.71
C ARG A 100 -6.42 4.74 -23.41
N ILE A 101 -5.32 3.98 -23.43
CA ILE A 101 -4.79 3.30 -22.25
C ILE A 101 -3.67 4.14 -21.63
N GLN A 102 -3.77 4.39 -20.33
CA GLN A 102 -2.74 5.06 -19.54
C GLN A 102 -2.26 4.12 -18.43
N LEU A 103 -0.99 3.72 -18.51
CA LEU A 103 -0.31 2.99 -17.45
C LEU A 103 0.36 4.01 -16.51
N VAL A 104 0.13 3.90 -15.21
CA VAL A 104 0.79 4.73 -14.20
C VAL A 104 1.16 3.92 -12.96
N GLU A 105 2.19 4.38 -12.27
CA GLU A 105 2.49 3.91 -10.93
C GLU A 105 1.47 4.45 -9.93
N ARG A 106 1.22 3.67 -8.88
CA ARG A 106 0.32 4.04 -7.78
C ARG A 106 0.76 5.28 -7.01
N GLU A 107 -0.20 5.91 -6.34
CA GLU A 107 0.08 6.95 -5.35
C GLU A 107 0.33 6.31 -3.99
N ALA A 108 1.53 6.52 -3.46
CA ALA A 108 1.96 5.93 -2.20
C ALA A 108 1.52 6.74 -1.00
N LEU A 109 0.76 6.11 -0.10
CA LEU A 109 0.40 6.66 1.20
C LEU A 109 1.05 5.83 2.31
N ALA A 110 1.83 6.46 3.17
CA ALA A 110 2.35 5.82 4.37
C ALA A 110 1.30 5.90 5.47
N LEU A 111 0.90 4.75 6.04
CA LEU A 111 0.01 4.73 7.19
C LEU A 111 0.80 5.06 8.45
N VAL A 112 0.31 6.00 9.25
CA VAL A 112 0.86 6.35 10.56
C VAL A 112 -0.22 6.15 11.61
N LEU A 113 0.11 5.39 12.66
CA LEU A 113 -0.80 5.14 13.76
C LEU A 113 -0.10 5.19 15.11
N SER A 114 -0.82 5.69 16.11
CA SER A 114 -0.44 5.65 17.52
C SER A 114 -1.60 5.07 18.30
N ALA A 115 -1.31 4.12 19.19
CA ALA A 115 -2.32 3.50 20.03
C ALA A 115 -1.81 3.27 21.45
N SER A 116 -2.73 3.43 22.38
CA SER A 116 -2.58 3.18 23.80
C SER A 116 -3.23 1.84 24.14
N VAL A 117 -2.45 0.89 24.65
CA VAL A 117 -2.87 -0.49 24.86
C VAL A 117 -2.73 -0.84 26.32
N GLN A 118 -3.77 -1.42 26.89
CA GLN A 118 -3.73 -2.02 28.21
C GLN A 118 -3.59 -3.52 28.09
N VAL A 119 -2.63 -4.08 28.82
CA VAL A 119 -2.36 -5.51 28.87
C VAL A 119 -3.11 -6.15 30.05
N GLN A 120 -3.56 -7.40 29.88
CA GLN A 120 -4.22 -8.19 30.91
C GLN A 120 -3.26 -8.55 32.05
N THR A 121 -3.79 -8.71 33.25
CA THR A 121 -3.00 -9.15 34.41
C THR A 121 -2.32 -10.50 34.14
N GLY A 122 -1.00 -10.57 34.33
CA GLY A 122 -0.20 -11.78 34.09
C GLY A 122 0.47 -11.86 32.72
N TYR A 123 0.24 -10.88 31.84
CA TYR A 123 0.98 -10.70 30.60
C TYR A 123 2.04 -9.60 30.75
N ASP A 124 3.12 -9.71 29.97
CA ASP A 124 4.22 -8.74 29.93
C ASP A 124 4.14 -7.95 28.62
N TRP A 125 4.14 -6.61 28.72
CA TRP A 125 4.15 -5.71 27.57
C TRP A 125 5.27 -6.02 26.58
N THR A 126 6.46 -6.35 27.08
CA THR A 126 7.64 -6.66 26.26
C THR A 126 7.44 -7.89 25.37
N LEU A 127 6.50 -8.76 25.74
CA LEU A 127 6.13 -9.96 24.97
C LEU A 127 4.91 -9.71 24.07
N VAL A 128 3.97 -8.85 24.50
CA VAL A 128 2.73 -8.57 23.78
C VAL A 128 2.93 -7.54 22.67
N GLU A 129 3.68 -6.47 22.91
CA GLU A 129 3.92 -5.39 21.94
C GLU A 129 4.47 -5.90 20.59
N PRO A 130 5.49 -6.78 20.55
CA PRO A 130 6.01 -7.28 19.28
C PRO A 130 4.98 -8.12 18.51
N VAL A 131 4.10 -8.82 19.23
CA VAL A 131 3.02 -9.63 18.64
C VAL A 131 1.96 -8.73 18.02
N ILE A 132 1.56 -7.67 18.72
CA ILE A 132 0.64 -6.65 18.18
C ILE A 132 1.26 -6.01 16.92
N ARG A 133 2.53 -5.60 17.01
CA ARG A 133 3.27 -4.98 15.91
C ARG A 133 3.31 -5.88 14.68
N ALA A 134 3.66 -7.15 14.87
CA ALA A 134 3.69 -8.14 13.79
C ALA A 134 2.30 -8.32 13.16
N ALA A 135 1.25 -8.46 13.97
CA ALA A 135 -0.11 -8.64 13.48
C ALA A 135 -0.61 -7.43 12.66
N LEU A 136 -0.29 -6.21 13.09
CA LEU A 136 -0.60 -4.99 12.34
C LEU A 136 0.17 -4.90 11.01
N LEU A 137 1.46 -5.24 11.01
CA LEU A 137 2.27 -5.27 9.80
C LEU A 137 1.80 -6.36 8.83
N GLU A 138 1.28 -7.47 9.33
CA GLU A 138 0.71 -8.54 8.51
C GLU A 138 -0.64 -8.14 7.91
N SER A 139 -1.57 -7.62 8.71
CA SER A 139 -2.95 -7.30 8.26
C SER A 139 -3.07 -6.00 7.49
N HIS A 140 -2.21 -5.02 7.79
CA HIS A 140 -2.22 -3.67 7.19
C HIS A 140 -0.91 -3.33 6.48
N GLY A 141 -0.06 -4.30 6.23
CA GLY A 141 1.13 -4.16 5.37
C GLY A 141 0.80 -4.23 3.88
N PHE A 142 1.86 -4.12 3.06
CA PHE A 142 1.72 -4.10 1.60
C PHE A 142 0.98 -5.33 1.08
N ALA A 143 1.31 -6.53 1.56
CA ALA A 143 0.71 -7.78 1.07
C ALA A 143 -0.83 -7.76 1.17
N SER A 144 -1.37 -7.34 2.32
CA SER A 144 -2.79 -7.39 2.64
C SER A 144 -3.63 -6.23 2.10
N MET A 145 -3.03 -5.04 1.92
CA MET A 145 -3.76 -3.85 1.47
C MET A 145 -3.88 -3.79 -0.06
N ALA A 146 -5.06 -3.49 -0.59
CA ALA A 146 -5.30 -3.33 -2.03
C ALA A 146 -5.32 -1.85 -2.49
N LEU A 147 -5.13 -1.63 -3.79
CA LEU A 147 -5.23 -0.30 -4.41
C LEU A 147 -6.66 0.23 -4.28
N GLY A 148 -6.82 1.45 -3.76
CA GLY A 148 -8.12 2.07 -3.51
C GLY A 148 -8.92 1.44 -2.36
N GLN A 149 -8.27 0.66 -1.48
CA GLN A 149 -8.93 0.04 -0.34
C GLN A 149 -8.92 0.96 0.87
N ASP A 150 -10.12 1.41 1.27
CA ASP A 150 -10.30 2.16 2.51
C ASP A 150 -9.86 1.38 3.76
N LEU A 151 -9.41 2.10 4.78
CA LEU A 151 -9.04 1.54 6.07
C LEU A 151 -9.95 2.06 7.18
N ALA A 152 -10.75 1.18 7.78
CA ALA A 152 -11.58 1.51 8.93
C ALA A 152 -10.75 1.52 10.23
N SER A 153 -10.94 2.52 11.09
CA SER A 153 -10.26 2.55 12.40
C SER A 153 -10.69 1.37 13.27
N SER A 154 -11.93 0.93 13.15
CA SER A 154 -12.44 -0.28 13.83
C SER A 154 -11.71 -1.56 13.42
N ALA A 155 -11.24 -1.67 12.16
CA ALA A 155 -10.50 -2.84 11.71
C ALA A 155 -9.10 -2.90 12.34
N VAL A 156 -8.45 -1.74 12.49
CA VAL A 156 -7.16 -1.62 13.19
C VAL A 156 -7.34 -2.01 14.66
N ILE A 157 -8.34 -1.42 15.34
CA ILE A 157 -8.64 -1.73 16.74
C ILE A 157 -8.97 -3.21 16.91
N ALA A 158 -9.78 -3.79 16.03
CA ALA A 158 -10.14 -5.21 16.09
C ALA A 158 -8.93 -6.13 15.92
N THR A 159 -7.97 -5.77 15.05
CA THR A 159 -6.72 -6.53 14.88
C THR A 159 -5.92 -6.56 16.18
N MET A 160 -5.78 -5.40 16.84
CA MET A 160 -5.04 -5.30 18.10
C MET A 160 -5.77 -6.00 19.24
N ALA A 161 -7.09 -5.81 19.36
CA ALA A 161 -7.91 -6.40 20.42
C ALA A 161 -8.05 -7.92 20.31
N ALA A 162 -7.79 -8.50 19.13
CA ALA A 162 -7.79 -9.95 18.94
C ALA A 162 -6.54 -10.65 19.51
N ILE A 163 -5.50 -9.90 19.88
CA ILE A 163 -4.24 -10.47 20.39
C ILE A 163 -4.43 -10.95 21.83
N PRO A 164 -4.07 -12.22 22.15
CA PRO A 164 -4.09 -12.72 23.51
C PRO A 164 -3.24 -11.85 24.45
N GLY A 165 -3.82 -11.45 25.58
CA GLY A 165 -3.16 -10.57 26.55
C GLY A 165 -3.52 -9.10 26.39
N VAL A 166 -4.22 -8.69 25.34
CA VAL A 166 -4.76 -7.33 25.23
C VAL A 166 -6.08 -7.24 26.01
N ALA A 167 -6.18 -6.27 26.92
CA ALA A 167 -7.39 -5.99 27.69
C ALA A 167 -8.20 -4.85 27.08
N TYR A 168 -7.51 -3.82 26.61
CA TYR A 168 -8.11 -2.60 26.06
C TYR A 168 -7.18 -1.96 25.03
N VAL A 169 -7.77 -1.31 24.02
CA VAL A 169 -7.07 -0.57 22.98
C VAL A 169 -7.78 0.76 22.79
N ASP A 170 -7.03 1.84 22.89
CA ASP A 170 -7.42 3.17 22.42
C ASP A 170 -6.53 3.55 21.26
N LEU A 171 -7.12 3.98 20.16
CA LEU A 171 -6.38 4.42 18.99
C LEU A 171 -6.23 5.93 19.10
N ASP A 172 -5.04 6.45 19.33
CA ASP A 172 -4.83 7.89 19.55
C ASP A 172 -4.74 8.66 18.23
N VAL A 173 -4.04 8.08 17.26
CA VAL A 173 -3.76 8.69 15.96
C VAL A 173 -3.93 7.64 14.86
N LEU A 174 -4.60 8.04 13.78
CA LEU A 174 -4.69 7.26 12.55
C LEU A 174 -4.73 8.22 11.36
N VAL A 175 -3.62 8.34 10.64
CA VAL A 175 -3.47 9.27 9.51
C VAL A 175 -2.67 8.62 8.38
N THR A 176 -2.80 9.18 7.18
CA THR A 176 -1.95 8.82 6.03
C THR A 176 -1.11 10.01 5.65
N LEU A 177 0.17 9.76 5.33
CA LEU A 177 1.07 10.77 4.78
C LEU A 177 1.38 10.44 3.33
N GLY A 178 1.29 11.45 2.46
CA GLY A 178 1.75 11.32 1.09
C GLY A 178 3.27 11.20 1.00
N ARG A 179 3.79 10.69 -0.13
CA ARG A 179 5.23 10.58 -0.37
C ARG A 179 6.00 11.89 -0.16
N GLU A 180 5.43 13.03 -0.56
CA GLU A 180 6.08 14.34 -0.40
C GLU A 180 6.17 14.75 1.07
N GLU A 181 5.11 14.52 1.85
CA GLU A 181 5.08 14.79 3.29
C GLU A 181 6.02 13.87 4.05
N LEU A 182 6.11 12.60 3.65
CA LEU A 182 7.04 11.62 4.21
C LEU A 182 8.49 12.02 3.91
N THR A 183 8.79 12.42 2.68
CA THR A 183 10.13 12.90 2.28
C THR A 183 10.50 14.18 3.03
N ALA A 184 9.56 15.12 3.18
CA ALA A 184 9.77 16.35 3.95
C ALA A 184 9.89 16.10 5.46
N GLY A 185 9.20 15.09 6.00
CA GLY A 185 9.36 14.65 7.39
C GLY A 185 10.71 14.00 7.63
N LEU A 186 11.13 13.08 6.75
CA LEU A 186 12.43 12.43 6.80
C LEU A 186 13.58 13.45 6.64
N ALA A 187 13.45 14.39 5.70
CA ALA A 187 14.44 15.46 5.50
C ALA A 187 14.62 16.33 6.76
N ARG A 188 13.54 16.55 7.54
CA ARG A 188 13.60 17.26 8.83
C ARG A 188 14.27 16.43 9.93
N LEU A 189 14.15 15.09 9.89
CA LEU A 189 14.82 14.18 10.82
C LEU A 189 16.32 14.03 10.49
N THR A 190 16.69 14.03 9.22
CA THR A 190 18.09 13.87 8.78
C THR A 190 18.86 15.19 8.68
N GLY A 191 18.15 16.30 8.42
CA GLY A 191 18.71 17.65 8.38
C GLY A 191 18.55 18.31 9.75
N GLY A 192 19.51 18.05 10.65
CA GLY A 192 19.51 18.61 12.00
C GLY A 192 19.41 20.13 12.00
N GLN A 193 18.23 20.64 12.35
CA GLN A 193 18.04 22.02 12.75
C GLN A 193 17.36 22.03 14.13
N PRO A 194 18.10 22.28 15.21
CA PRO A 194 17.51 22.37 16.54
C PRO A 194 16.82 23.73 16.64
N GLY A 195 15.48 23.76 16.71
CA GLY A 195 14.77 25.03 16.86
C GLY A 195 13.24 25.02 16.77
N GLY A 196 12.58 23.88 16.54
CA GLY A 196 11.14 23.77 16.75
C GLY A 196 10.86 23.22 18.13
N ASN A 197 10.47 24.05 19.09
CA ASN A 197 10.00 23.61 20.41
C ASN A 197 8.87 22.58 20.24
N VAL A 198 9.20 21.29 20.32
CA VAL A 198 8.24 20.27 20.74
C VAL A 198 8.30 20.31 22.26
N THR A 199 7.41 21.12 22.84
CA THR A 199 7.19 21.14 24.29
C THR A 199 6.78 19.72 24.72
N PRO A 200 7.58 18.97 25.50
CA PRO A 200 7.14 17.75 26.12
C PRO A 200 6.29 18.17 27.33
N GLY A 201 4.97 18.18 27.13
CA GLY A 201 4.04 18.64 28.16
C GLY A 201 2.83 19.30 27.56
N VAL A 202 1.91 18.50 27.01
CA VAL A 202 0.52 18.91 26.83
C VAL A 202 -0.33 17.82 27.51
N PRO A 203 -1.27 18.20 28.39
CA PRO A 203 -2.15 17.26 29.09
C PRO A 203 -2.97 16.45 28.09
N ALA A 204 -3.54 15.34 28.56
CA ALA A 204 -4.45 14.42 27.86
C ALA A 204 -5.73 15.11 27.34
N ASN A 205 -5.56 16.05 26.40
CA ASN A 205 -6.64 16.61 25.63
C ASN A 205 -6.80 15.69 24.43
N ARG A 206 -7.89 14.90 24.42
CA ARG A 206 -8.26 14.05 23.28
C ARG A 206 -7.99 14.84 22.01
N GLY A 207 -7.11 14.32 21.17
CA GLY A 207 -6.83 14.90 19.85
C GLY A 207 -8.12 15.04 19.03
N PRO A 208 -8.04 15.64 17.82
CA PRO A 208 -9.20 15.67 16.92
C PRO A 208 -9.80 14.27 16.81
N ALA A 209 -11.13 14.18 16.84
CA ALA A 209 -11.83 12.90 16.81
C ALA A 209 -11.31 12.02 15.67
N LEU A 210 -10.93 10.78 16.00
CA LEU A 210 -10.37 9.85 15.04
C LEU A 210 -11.28 9.74 13.81
N PRO A 211 -10.69 9.70 12.60
CA PRO A 211 -11.47 9.36 11.43
C PRO A 211 -12.06 7.95 11.63
N ARG A 212 -13.36 7.80 11.38
CA ARG A 212 -14.00 6.47 11.36
C ARG A 212 -13.37 5.56 10.30
N ARG A 213 -12.84 6.18 9.24
CA ARG A 213 -12.22 5.52 8.11
C ARG A 213 -11.25 6.48 7.42
N ILE A 214 -10.07 5.99 7.08
CA ILE A 214 -9.20 6.62 6.09
C ILE A 214 -9.74 6.20 4.72
N THR A 215 -10.14 7.20 3.94
CA THR A 215 -10.53 6.97 2.55
C THR A 215 -9.27 6.85 1.70
N VAL A 216 -9.11 5.74 1.00
CA VAL A 216 -8.00 5.52 0.05
C VAL A 216 -8.61 5.52 -1.34
N LEU A 217 -8.22 6.51 -2.14
CA LEU A 217 -8.96 6.79 -3.36
C LEU A 217 -8.58 5.81 -4.49
N PRO A 218 -9.55 5.23 -5.20
CA PRO A 218 -9.27 4.50 -6.44
C PRO A 218 -8.80 5.47 -7.53
N GLY A 219 -8.43 4.93 -8.69
CA GLY A 219 -8.13 5.74 -9.87
C GLY A 219 -9.32 6.68 -10.15
N ARG A 220 -9.03 7.97 -10.29
CA ARG A 220 -10.06 9.02 -10.30
C ARG A 220 -9.68 10.16 -11.23
N VAL A 221 -10.64 11.04 -11.51
CA VAL A 221 -10.38 12.29 -12.22
C VAL A 221 -10.59 13.45 -11.26
N ASP A 222 -9.60 14.33 -11.15
CA ASP A 222 -9.67 15.56 -10.38
C ASP A 222 -9.20 16.73 -11.23
N GLY A 223 -9.98 17.82 -11.27
CA GLY A 223 -9.70 18.97 -12.14
C GLY A 223 -9.55 18.63 -13.63
N GLY A 224 -10.12 17.51 -14.09
CA GLY A 224 -9.97 17.01 -15.47
C GLY A 224 -8.70 16.19 -15.73
N VAL A 225 -7.86 15.99 -14.71
CA VAL A 225 -6.63 15.17 -14.75
C VAL A 225 -6.91 13.81 -14.11
N ALA A 226 -6.47 12.75 -14.78
CA ALA A 226 -6.55 11.40 -14.23
C ALA A 226 -5.44 11.16 -13.20
N LEU A 227 -5.82 10.78 -11.98
CA LEU A 227 -4.94 10.50 -10.85
C LEU A 227 -4.87 8.98 -10.59
N PRO A 228 -3.68 8.45 -10.26
CA PRO A 228 -3.50 7.04 -9.89
C PRO A 228 -4.33 6.61 -8.68
N ALA A 229 -4.61 5.32 -8.62
CA ALA A 229 -5.14 4.72 -7.40
C ALA A 229 -4.11 4.84 -6.27
N GLN A 230 -4.61 5.17 -5.08
CA GLN A 230 -3.81 5.25 -3.87
C GLN A 230 -3.64 3.86 -3.25
N LEU A 231 -2.55 3.65 -2.54
CA LEU A 231 -2.34 2.49 -1.68
C LEU A 231 -1.75 2.94 -0.36
N ALA A 232 -2.53 2.78 0.70
CA ALA A 232 -2.12 3.04 2.08
C ALA A 232 -1.75 1.72 2.77
N TYR A 233 -0.57 1.67 3.39
CA TYR A 233 -0.11 0.51 4.14
C TYR A 233 0.94 0.88 5.20
N LEU A 234 1.13 0.02 6.19
CA LEU A 234 2.18 0.16 7.21
C LEU A 234 3.53 -0.29 6.65
N GLN A 235 4.53 0.57 6.82
CA GLN A 235 5.89 0.30 6.38
C GLN A 235 6.74 -0.17 7.55
N ALA A 236 7.16 -1.44 7.51
CA ALA A 236 8.08 -1.99 8.51
C ALA A 236 9.42 -1.22 8.59
N ALA A 237 9.85 -0.63 7.47
CA ALA A 237 11.08 0.16 7.37
C ALA A 237 11.02 1.53 8.07
N VAL A 238 9.82 2.00 8.45
CA VAL A 238 9.61 3.27 9.16
C VAL A 238 9.06 2.97 10.55
N PRO A 239 9.91 2.58 11.52
CA PRO A 239 9.44 2.16 12.85
C PRO A 239 8.62 3.23 13.57
N ASP A 240 8.94 4.51 13.36
CA ASP A 240 8.23 5.66 13.95
C ASP A 240 6.82 5.89 13.35
N SER A 241 6.43 5.12 12.33
CA SER A 241 5.05 5.14 11.80
C SER A 241 4.07 4.36 12.67
N LEU A 242 4.56 3.49 13.56
CA LEU A 242 3.75 2.65 14.44
C LEU A 242 4.22 2.79 15.89
N ILE A 243 3.48 3.62 16.64
CA ILE A 243 3.75 3.90 18.05
C ILE A 243 2.72 3.16 18.91
N LEU A 244 3.22 2.34 19.84
CA LEU A 244 2.41 1.57 20.77
C LEU A 244 2.83 1.96 22.19
N ASN A 245 1.89 2.45 22.99
CA ASN A 245 2.12 2.85 24.37
C ASN A 245 1.38 1.93 25.32
N GLU A 246 2.02 1.49 26.40
CA GLU A 246 1.35 0.77 27.47
C GLU A 246 0.61 1.75 28.38
N VAL A 247 -0.65 1.45 28.70
CA VAL A 247 -1.41 2.17 29.72
C VAL A 247 -1.62 1.26 30.92
N GLN A 248 -1.15 1.70 32.08
CA GLN A 248 -1.43 1.04 33.36
C GLN A 248 -2.77 1.54 33.92
N PRO A 249 -3.56 0.66 34.55
CA PRO A 249 -4.83 1.01 35.19
C PRO A 249 -4.69 2.00 36.34
#